data_AF-A0AB33GRN0-F1
#
_entry.id   AF-A0AB33GRN0-F1
#
_cell.length_a   1.000
_cell.length_b   1.000
_cell.length_c   1.000
_cell.angle_alpha   90.00
_cell.angle_beta   90.00
_cell.angle_gamma   90.00
#
_symmetry.space_group_name_H-M   'P 1'
#
loop_
_entity.id
_entity.type
_entity.pdbx_description
1 polymer ?
#
loop_
_entity_poly.entity_id
_entity_poly.type
_entity_poly.pdbx_seq_one_letter_code
_entity_poly.pdbx_strand_id
1 'polypeptide(L)'
;MKTAGYLLIVVFYIIGPQTPKSNDEYVQGLIDELDRNGISISSNATPCPVCNNGFLRKRKGQNGFFWGCSSYPVCKTSFPDSDGKPATEKKTTEGAIDRLNVPCPSCNKEILVRPKGFFCTGCGFKLWSEIAGKKITNAQAETLIKKGKTGSLKGFTSTKTGKKFDATLVLQDKNTGKIGFEFAKK
;
A
#
# COMPACT_ATOMS: atom_id res chain seq x y z
N MET A 1 -14.00 -43.97 -93.99
CA MET A 1 -13.24 -45.20 -93.68
C MET A 1 -12.65 -45.03 -92.27
N LYS A 2 -12.95 -45.99 -91.37
CA LYS A 2 -12.17 -46.52 -90.21
C LYS A 2 -11.27 -45.54 -89.39
N THR A 3 -11.15 -45.52 -88.06
CA THR A 3 -11.52 -46.41 -86.94
C THR A 3 -11.03 -45.74 -85.63
N ALA A 4 -11.79 -45.98 -84.55
CA ALA A 4 -11.35 -46.33 -83.18
C ALA A 4 -10.65 -45.32 -82.24
N GLY A 5 -11.02 -45.43 -80.94
CA GLY A 5 -10.19 -44.98 -79.82
C GLY A 5 -10.96 -44.57 -78.56
N TYR A 6 -11.55 -45.54 -77.85
CA TYR A 6 -12.11 -45.40 -76.50
C TYR A 6 -10.95 -45.43 -75.49
N LEU A 7 -10.77 -44.39 -74.65
CA LEU A 7 -10.05 -44.51 -73.36
C LEU A 7 -10.44 -43.33 -72.45
N LEU A 8 -11.47 -43.50 -71.61
CA LEU A 8 -11.36 -43.84 -70.19
C LEU A 8 -10.79 -42.69 -69.32
N ILE A 9 -11.50 -42.46 -68.21
CA ILE A 9 -11.10 -41.73 -67.01
C ILE A 9 -11.49 -40.24 -67.00
N VAL A 10 -12.78 -40.00 -66.75
CA VAL A 10 -13.21 -38.75 -66.11
C VAL A 10 -12.70 -38.77 -64.67
N VAL A 11 -11.51 -38.20 -64.47
CA VAL A 11 -10.96 -37.89 -63.15
C VAL A 11 -11.77 -36.73 -62.59
N PHE A 12 -12.85 -37.02 -61.86
CA PHE A 12 -13.43 -36.05 -60.93
C PHE A 12 -12.51 -35.96 -59.70
N TYR A 13 -11.43 -35.21 -59.87
CA TYR A 13 -10.53 -34.80 -58.80
C TYR A 13 -11.33 -33.91 -57.84
N ILE A 14 -11.55 -34.42 -56.63
CA ILE A 14 -11.49 -33.70 -55.35
C ILE A 14 -11.61 -32.17 -55.47
N ILE A 15 -12.82 -31.62 -55.33
CA ILE A 15 -12.98 -30.21 -54.96
C ILE A 15 -12.88 -30.14 -53.42
N GLY A 16 -11.65 -30.22 -52.92
CA GLY A 16 -11.34 -29.82 -51.54
C GLY A 16 -11.37 -28.29 -51.42
N PRO A 17 -11.79 -27.73 -50.28
CA PRO A 17 -11.84 -26.28 -50.08
C PRO A 17 -10.43 -25.69 -50.24
N GLN A 18 -10.29 -24.73 -51.15
CA GLN A 18 -9.02 -24.05 -51.41
C GLN A 18 -8.61 -23.24 -50.17
N THR A 19 -7.45 -23.56 -49.61
CA THR A 19 -6.79 -22.72 -48.59
C THR A 19 -6.34 -21.40 -49.22
N PRO A 20 -6.44 -20.24 -48.52
CA PRO A 20 -6.13 -18.92 -49.08
C PRO A 20 -4.69 -18.87 -49.62
N LYS A 21 -4.51 -18.30 -50.82
CA LYS A 21 -3.29 -18.44 -51.65
C LYS A 21 -2.28 -17.31 -51.48
N SER A 22 -2.52 -16.36 -50.57
CA SER A 22 -1.54 -15.31 -50.22
C SER A 22 -1.63 -14.92 -48.74
N ASN A 23 -0.52 -14.46 -48.18
CA ASN A 23 -0.48 -13.98 -46.79
C ASN A 23 -1.48 -12.82 -46.56
N ASP A 24 -1.69 -11.97 -47.58
CA ASP A 24 -2.61 -10.85 -47.48
C ASP A 24 -4.06 -11.30 -47.39
N GLU A 25 -4.45 -12.33 -48.14
CA GLU A 25 -5.79 -12.93 -48.08
C GLU A 25 -6.08 -13.59 -46.74
N TYR A 26 -5.06 -14.23 -46.14
CA TYR A 26 -5.16 -14.77 -44.78
C TYR A 26 -5.31 -13.67 -43.73
N VAL A 27 -4.54 -12.58 -43.85
CA VAL A 27 -4.62 -11.43 -42.95
C VAL A 27 -5.99 -10.75 -43.07
N GLN A 28 -6.52 -10.58 -44.28
CA GLN A 28 -7.87 -10.03 -44.49
C GLN A 28 -8.95 -10.92 -43.89
N GLY A 29 -8.85 -12.25 -44.04
CA GLY A 29 -9.79 -13.18 -43.42
C GLY A 29 -9.82 -13.08 -41.89
N LEU A 30 -8.66 -12.85 -41.26
CA LEU A 30 -8.56 -12.62 -39.83
C LEU A 30 -9.16 -11.27 -39.41
N ILE A 31 -8.96 -10.21 -40.20
CA ILE A 31 -9.56 -8.88 -39.93
C ILE A 31 -11.09 -8.96 -40.03
N ASP A 32 -11.62 -9.57 -41.09
CA ASP A 32 -13.06 -9.76 -41.28
C ASP A 32 -13.70 -10.57 -40.15
N GLU A 33 -12.99 -11.57 -39.61
CA GLU A 33 -13.46 -12.34 -38.47
C GLU A 33 -13.49 -11.51 -37.18
N LEU A 34 -12.48 -10.67 -36.94
CA LEU A 34 -12.44 -9.76 -35.80
C LEU A 34 -13.52 -8.68 -35.90
N ASP A 35 -13.79 -8.16 -37.10
CA ASP A 35 -14.82 -7.15 -37.35
C ASP A 35 -16.24 -7.71 -37.16
N ARG A 36 -16.49 -8.96 -37.59
CA ARG A 36 -17.79 -9.63 -37.40
C ARG A 36 -18.05 -10.04 -35.96
N ASN A 37 -17.05 -10.59 -35.29
CA ASN A 37 -17.23 -11.18 -33.96
C ASN A 37 -16.97 -10.17 -32.83
N GLY A 38 -16.27 -9.07 -33.14
CA GLY A 38 -15.87 -8.06 -32.18
C GLY A 38 -14.82 -8.58 -31.18
N ILE A 39 -13.92 -7.69 -30.76
CA ILE A 39 -12.99 -7.96 -29.67
C ILE A 39 -13.55 -7.33 -28.38
N SER A 40 -14.01 -8.15 -27.43
CA SER A 40 -14.45 -7.68 -26.12
C SER A 40 -13.28 -7.52 -25.13
N ILE A 41 -12.37 -6.57 -25.40
CA ILE A 41 -11.34 -6.20 -24.40
C ILE A 41 -12.02 -5.35 -23.33
N SER A 42 -12.45 -5.99 -22.24
CA SER A 42 -12.75 -5.30 -20.98
C SER A 42 -11.42 -4.86 -20.35
N SER A 43 -10.93 -3.68 -20.76
CA SER A 43 -9.70 -3.13 -20.22
C SER A 43 -9.95 -2.59 -18.80
N ASN A 44 -9.61 -3.38 -17.80
CA ASN A 44 -9.40 -2.91 -16.42
C ASN A 44 -8.10 -2.08 -16.34
N ALA A 45 -7.94 -1.10 -17.22
CA ALA A 45 -6.72 -0.31 -17.35
C ALA A 45 -6.68 0.76 -16.25
N THR A 46 -5.94 0.47 -15.18
CA THR A 46 -5.70 1.46 -14.12
C THR A 46 -4.81 2.59 -14.67
N PRO A 47 -5.27 3.86 -14.69
CA PRO A 47 -4.45 4.99 -15.12
C PRO A 47 -3.26 5.19 -14.17
N CYS A 48 -2.15 5.68 -14.71
CA CYS A 48 -0.95 5.94 -13.92
C CYS A 48 -1.14 7.22 -13.08
N PRO A 49 -1.08 7.16 -11.72
CA PRO A 49 -1.33 8.32 -10.87
C PRO A 49 -0.16 9.33 -10.84
N VAL A 50 0.96 9.02 -11.51
CA VAL A 50 2.16 9.87 -11.50
C VAL A 50 2.23 10.76 -12.74
N CYS A 51 2.00 10.20 -13.93
CA CYS A 51 2.11 10.96 -15.17
C CYS A 51 0.76 11.25 -15.84
N ASN A 52 -0.32 10.56 -15.46
CA ASN A 52 -1.64 10.61 -16.10
C ASN A 52 -1.69 10.35 -17.62
N ASN A 53 -0.53 10.20 -18.29
CA ASN A 53 -0.37 10.01 -19.72
C ASN A 53 -0.18 8.53 -20.11
N GLY A 54 -0.44 7.60 -19.20
CA GLY A 54 -0.22 6.18 -19.42
C GLY A 54 -1.00 5.32 -18.44
N PHE A 55 -0.97 4.01 -18.66
CA PHE A 55 -1.69 3.02 -17.86
C PHE A 55 -0.71 2.09 -17.17
N LEU A 56 -1.09 1.56 -16.01
CA LEU A 56 -0.29 0.59 -15.28
C LEU A 56 -0.44 -0.80 -15.95
N ARG A 57 0.70 -1.45 -16.19
CA ARG A 57 0.79 -2.79 -16.75
C ARG A 57 1.53 -3.70 -15.78
N LYS A 58 0.95 -4.86 -15.46
CA LYS A 58 1.61 -5.93 -14.69
C LYS A 58 2.76 -6.52 -15.50
N ARG A 59 3.93 -6.63 -14.90
CA ARG A 59 5.19 -7.15 -15.47
C ARG A 59 5.84 -8.10 -14.46
N LYS A 60 6.54 -9.12 -14.95
CA LYS A 60 7.33 -10.03 -14.11
C LYS A 60 8.73 -9.45 -13.91
N GLY A 61 9.11 -9.22 -12.65
CA GLY A 61 10.47 -8.87 -12.25
C GLY A 61 11.18 -10.04 -11.57
N GLN A 62 12.40 -9.80 -11.09
CA GLN A 62 13.18 -10.78 -10.32
C GLN A 62 12.53 -11.10 -8.97
N ASN A 63 11.89 -10.10 -8.34
CA ASN A 63 11.28 -10.19 -7.01
C ASN A 63 9.75 -10.44 -7.06
N GLY A 64 9.25 -10.99 -8.17
CA GLY A 64 7.80 -11.20 -8.39
C GLY A 64 7.18 -10.19 -9.35
N PHE A 65 5.86 -10.07 -9.32
CA PHE A 65 5.14 -9.19 -10.24
C PHE A 65 5.10 -7.76 -9.72
N PHE A 66 5.17 -6.80 -10.65
CA PHE A 66 5.04 -5.38 -10.36
C PHE A 66 4.22 -4.69 -11.46
N TRP A 67 3.66 -3.55 -11.15
CA TRP A 67 2.88 -2.73 -12.08
C TRP A 67 3.70 -1.53 -12.52
N GLY A 68 4.15 -1.51 -13.77
CA GLY A 68 4.91 -0.40 -14.35
C GLY A 68 4.07 0.43 -15.32
N CYS A 69 4.37 1.72 -15.43
CA CYS A 69 3.71 2.59 -16.41
C CYS A 69 3.99 2.13 -17.85
N SER A 70 2.97 2.20 -18.72
CA SER A 70 3.09 1.92 -20.16
C SER A 70 4.02 2.90 -20.87
N SER A 71 4.18 4.12 -20.36
CA SER A 71 4.98 5.18 -20.97
C SER A 71 6.47 5.14 -20.55
N TYR A 72 6.97 3.99 -20.10
CA TYR A 72 8.41 3.79 -19.90
C TYR A 72 9.15 3.93 -21.25
N PRO A 73 10.32 4.60 -21.33
CA PRO A 73 11.16 5.11 -20.23
C PRO A 73 10.82 6.51 -19.72
N VAL A 74 9.85 7.21 -20.34
CA VAL A 74 9.45 8.59 -19.96
C VAL A 74 8.85 8.62 -18.55
N CYS A 75 8.03 7.62 -18.20
CA CYS A 75 7.54 7.43 -16.84
C CYS A 75 8.07 6.11 -16.25
N LYS A 76 8.98 6.21 -15.28
CA LYS A 76 9.62 5.05 -14.61
C LYS A 76 8.92 4.59 -13.34
N THR A 77 7.71 5.07 -13.06
CA THR A 77 6.99 4.66 -11.85
C THR A 77 6.63 3.18 -11.89
N SER A 78 6.75 2.53 -10.74
CA SER A 78 6.35 1.15 -10.52
C SER A 78 5.67 1.00 -9.16
N PHE A 79 4.65 0.15 -9.11
CA PHE A 79 3.93 -0.20 -7.89
C PHE A 79 4.04 -1.71 -7.66
N PRO A 80 4.09 -2.19 -6.40
CA PRO A 80 4.04 -3.62 -6.13
C PRO A 80 2.67 -4.20 -6.52
N ASP A 81 2.64 -5.49 -6.85
CA ASP A 81 1.40 -6.24 -7.08
C ASP A 81 0.79 -6.64 -5.73
N SER A 82 -0.48 -6.29 -5.51
CA SER A 82 -1.30 -6.76 -4.38
C SER A 82 -2.54 -7.42 -4.96
N ASP A 83 -2.65 -8.75 -4.81
CA ASP A 83 -3.80 -9.55 -5.29
C ASP A 83 -4.20 -9.28 -6.76
N GLY A 84 -3.19 -9.12 -7.62
CA GLY A 84 -3.44 -8.84 -9.05
C GLY A 84 -3.87 -7.40 -9.35
N LYS A 85 -3.64 -6.45 -8.44
CA LYS A 85 -3.88 -5.01 -8.64
C LYS A 85 -2.64 -4.19 -8.29
N PRO A 86 -2.44 -3.02 -8.93
CA PRO A 86 -1.36 -2.12 -8.55
C PRO A 86 -1.66 -1.51 -7.18
N ALA A 87 -0.76 -1.70 -6.21
CA ALA A 87 -0.82 -0.99 -4.93
C ALA A 87 -0.45 0.49 -5.14
N THR A 88 -1.38 1.25 -5.74
CA THR A 88 -1.27 2.71 -5.96
C THR A 88 -1.59 3.52 -4.71
N GLU A 89 -2.30 2.89 -3.78
CA GLU A 89 -2.55 3.46 -2.47
C GLU A 89 -1.24 3.49 -1.71
N LYS A 90 -0.73 4.70 -1.45
CA LYS A 90 0.04 4.90 -0.22
C LYS A 90 -0.87 4.37 0.87
N LYS A 91 -0.44 3.37 1.64
CA LYS A 91 -1.02 3.14 2.96
C LYS A 91 -0.73 4.39 3.81
N THR A 92 -1.45 5.49 3.55
CA THR A 92 -1.86 6.36 4.63
C THR A 92 -2.57 5.41 5.56
N THR A 93 -2.00 5.21 6.73
CA THR A 93 -2.76 4.61 7.81
C THR A 93 -3.94 5.55 8.04
N GLU A 94 -5.06 5.35 7.35
CA GLU A 94 -6.39 5.82 7.74
C GLU A 94 -6.89 5.03 8.97
N GLY A 95 -5.99 4.73 9.92
CA GLY A 95 -6.40 4.72 11.30
C GLY A 95 -6.47 6.19 11.67
N ALA A 96 -7.65 6.65 12.08
CA ALA A 96 -7.84 7.96 12.69
C ALA A 96 -6.56 8.35 13.44
N ILE A 97 -5.96 9.50 13.08
CA ILE A 97 -4.82 10.00 13.83
C ILE A 97 -5.37 10.24 15.23
N ASP A 98 -5.15 9.30 16.14
CA ASP A 98 -5.58 9.39 17.52
C ASP A 98 -4.95 10.66 18.07
N ARG A 99 -5.78 11.62 18.48
CA ARG A 99 -5.34 12.88 19.07
C ARG A 99 -5.71 12.86 20.55
N LEU A 100 -4.86 13.43 21.38
CA LEU A 100 -5.23 13.71 22.76
C LEU A 100 -6.16 14.91 22.83
N ASN A 101 -7.16 14.89 23.71
CA ASN A 101 -8.08 16.01 23.92
C ASN A 101 -7.47 17.12 24.81
N VAL A 102 -6.14 17.27 24.78
CA VAL A 102 -5.37 18.15 25.66
C VAL A 102 -4.28 18.86 24.86
N PRO A 103 -4.16 20.21 24.99
CA PRO A 103 -3.11 20.96 24.33
C PRO A 103 -1.75 20.71 24.97
N CYS A 104 -0.68 20.88 24.18
CA CYS A 104 0.68 20.74 24.66
C CYS A 104 1.05 21.81 25.71
N PRO A 105 1.67 21.44 26.85
CA PRO A 105 1.99 22.37 27.94
C PRO A 105 3.15 23.32 27.60
N SER A 106 3.88 23.06 26.51
CA SER A 106 4.99 23.90 26.04
C SER A 106 4.55 24.92 24.98
N CYS A 107 3.63 24.55 24.10
CA CYS A 107 3.29 25.38 22.93
C CYS A 107 1.78 25.47 22.61
N ASN A 108 0.91 24.88 23.43
CA ASN A 108 -0.55 24.83 23.27
C ASN A 108 -1.08 24.20 21.98
N LYS A 109 -0.24 23.54 21.17
CA LYS A 109 -0.66 22.81 19.96
C LYS A 109 -1.18 21.41 20.27
N GLU A 110 -1.78 20.78 19.26
CA GLU A 110 -2.27 19.40 19.33
C GLU A 110 -1.15 18.38 19.55
N ILE A 111 -1.51 17.27 20.22
CA ILE A 111 -0.63 16.13 20.45
C ILE A 111 -1.19 14.91 19.70
N LEU A 112 -0.35 14.34 18.83
CA LEU A 112 -0.67 13.13 18.08
C LEU A 112 -0.22 11.90 18.87
N VAL A 113 -1.11 10.92 18.96
CA VAL A 113 -0.82 9.58 19.46
C VAL A 113 -0.18 8.79 18.32
N ARG A 114 1.02 8.29 18.56
CA ARG A 114 1.73 7.36 17.68
C ARG A 114 2.02 6.07 18.44
N PRO A 115 2.32 4.94 17.75
CA PRO A 115 2.63 3.67 18.43
C PRO A 115 3.77 3.77 19.45
N LYS A 116 4.73 4.68 19.21
CA LYS A 116 5.90 4.91 20.07
C LYS A 116 5.64 5.93 21.20
N GLY A 117 4.51 6.63 21.22
CA GLY A 117 4.27 7.69 22.20
C GLY A 117 3.43 8.85 21.68
N PHE A 118 3.38 9.92 22.47
CA PHE A 118 2.64 11.14 22.23
C PHE A 118 3.60 12.23 21.76
N PHE A 119 3.32 12.82 20.60
CA PHE A 119 4.20 13.77 19.93
C PHE A 119 3.44 15.05 19.63
N CYS A 120 4.00 16.20 20.01
CA CYS A 120 3.41 17.47 19.61
C CYS A 120 3.71 17.78 18.13
N THR A 121 2.76 18.42 17.44
CA THR A 121 2.91 18.81 16.03
C THR A 121 3.79 20.03 15.80
N GLY A 122 4.06 20.83 16.84
CA GLY A 122 4.79 22.09 16.63
C GLY A 122 5.73 22.52 17.73
N CYS A 123 6.13 21.61 18.62
CA CYS A 123 7.30 21.77 19.48
C CYS A 123 8.04 20.43 19.64
N GLY A 124 9.19 20.45 20.30
CA GLY A 124 10.01 19.25 20.59
C GLY A 124 9.48 18.35 21.71
N PHE A 125 8.24 18.55 22.16
CA PHE A 125 7.65 17.72 23.23
C PHE A 125 7.45 16.29 22.76
N LYS A 126 8.11 15.36 23.47
CA LYS A 126 8.08 13.93 23.17
C LYS A 126 7.84 13.14 24.45
N LEU A 127 6.67 12.52 24.52
CA LEU A 127 6.27 11.69 25.66
C LEU A 127 6.18 10.24 25.19
N TRP A 128 7.00 9.36 25.74
CA TRP A 128 6.96 7.94 25.39
C TRP A 128 5.71 7.27 26.01
N SER A 129 5.04 6.40 25.24
CA SER A 129 3.89 5.63 25.73
C SER A 129 4.27 4.50 26.67
N GLU A 130 5.55 4.10 26.67
CA GLU A 130 6.10 3.10 27.55
C GLU A 130 7.14 3.72 28.47
N ILE A 131 6.95 3.56 29.77
CA ILE A 131 7.80 4.14 30.82
C ILE A 131 8.12 3.02 31.80
N ALA A 132 9.40 2.69 31.96
CA ALA A 132 9.88 1.63 32.86
C ALA A 132 9.13 0.28 32.66
N GLY A 133 8.94 -0.13 31.41
CA GLY A 133 8.31 -1.40 31.03
C GLY A 133 6.77 -1.44 31.16
N LYS A 134 6.13 -0.32 31.48
CA LYS A 134 4.67 -0.21 31.56
C LYS A 134 4.15 0.76 30.51
N LYS A 135 3.13 0.33 29.75
CA LYS A 135 2.40 1.19 28.83
C LYS A 135 1.40 2.06 29.61
N ILE A 136 1.43 3.37 29.36
CA ILE A 136 0.45 4.31 29.91
C ILE A 136 -0.78 4.41 29.00
N THR A 137 -1.95 4.61 29.59
CA THR A 137 -3.19 4.84 28.82
C THR A 137 -3.32 6.30 28.40
N ASN A 138 -4.14 6.58 27.37
CA ASN A 138 -4.39 7.96 26.92
C ASN A 138 -4.89 8.84 28.08
N ALA A 139 -5.80 8.37 28.92
CA ALA A 139 -6.30 9.10 30.09
C ALA A 139 -5.19 9.45 31.12
N GLN A 140 -4.22 8.55 31.31
CA GLN A 140 -3.06 8.81 32.18
C GLN A 140 -2.14 9.87 31.57
N ALA A 141 -1.90 9.80 30.26
CA ALA A 141 -1.15 10.83 29.54
C ALA A 141 -1.84 12.20 29.63
N GLU A 142 -3.16 12.26 29.45
CA GLU A 142 -3.94 13.50 29.60
C GLU A 142 -3.82 14.09 31.00
N THR A 143 -3.89 13.24 32.04
CA THR A 143 -3.73 13.67 33.43
C THR A 143 -2.33 14.19 33.69
N LEU A 144 -1.29 13.49 33.19
CA LEU A 144 0.10 13.90 33.31
C LEU A 144 0.35 15.25 32.63
N ILE A 145 -0.26 15.47 31.47
CA ILE A 145 -0.10 16.69 30.69
C ILE A 145 -0.85 17.88 31.32
N LYS A 146 -2.08 17.66 31.81
CA LYS A 146 -2.90 18.71 32.47
C LYS A 146 -2.38 19.09 33.85
N LYS A 147 -2.09 18.10 34.70
CA LYS A 147 -1.74 18.31 36.11
C LYS A 147 -0.24 18.33 36.37
N GLY A 148 0.57 17.88 35.41
CA GLY A 148 2.02 17.69 35.60
C GLY A 148 2.37 16.47 36.45
N LYS A 149 1.38 15.76 37.03
CA LYS A 149 1.55 14.58 37.88
C LYS A 149 0.43 13.56 37.61
N THR A 150 0.75 12.27 37.62
CA THR A 150 -0.25 11.19 37.64
C THR A 150 -0.60 10.79 39.08
N GLY A 151 -1.55 9.87 39.24
CA GLY A 151 -1.68 9.12 40.51
C GLY A 151 -0.53 8.12 40.71
N SER A 152 -0.55 7.44 41.86
CA SER A 152 0.36 6.31 42.14
C SER A 152 0.02 5.15 41.22
N LEU A 153 0.96 4.80 40.34
CA LEU A 153 0.83 3.71 39.39
C LEU A 153 1.70 2.54 39.82
N LYS A 154 1.08 1.35 39.82
CA LYS A 154 1.75 0.12 40.23
C LYS A 154 2.45 -0.60 39.10
N GLY A 155 3.54 -1.31 39.41
CA GLY A 155 4.17 -2.25 38.48
C GLY A 155 5.10 -1.63 37.45
N PHE A 156 5.80 -0.55 37.79
CA PHE A 156 6.97 -0.13 37.02
C PHE A 156 8.16 -1.03 37.32
N THR A 157 9.01 -1.28 36.33
CA THR A 157 10.21 -2.11 36.49
C THR A 157 11.45 -1.23 36.48
N SER A 158 12.24 -1.29 37.55
CA SER A 158 13.52 -0.56 37.64
C SER A 158 14.51 -1.08 36.62
N THR A 159 15.01 -0.20 35.75
CA THR A 159 16.10 -0.54 34.83
C THR A 159 17.41 -0.84 35.56
N LYS A 160 17.57 -0.35 36.79
CA LYS A 160 18.78 -0.55 37.60
C LYS A 160 18.77 -1.88 38.36
N THR A 161 17.61 -2.32 38.82
CA THR A 161 17.49 -3.46 39.75
C THR A 161 16.55 -4.57 39.27
N GLY A 162 15.84 -4.37 38.16
CA GLY A 162 14.85 -5.31 37.63
C GLY A 162 13.60 -5.51 38.52
N LYS A 163 13.54 -4.86 39.68
CA LYS A 163 12.44 -5.01 40.64
C LYS A 163 11.25 -4.15 40.24
N LYS A 164 10.05 -4.67 40.51
CA LYS A 164 8.80 -3.93 40.37
C LYS A 164 8.63 -2.95 41.53
N PHE A 165 8.20 -1.73 41.24
CA PHE A 165 7.90 -0.71 42.22
C PHE A 165 6.68 0.12 41.82
N ASP A 166 6.10 0.78 42.82
CA ASP A 166 4.98 1.69 42.67
C ASP A 166 5.51 3.13 42.77
N ALA A 167 5.08 4.00 41.87
CA ALA A 167 5.55 5.38 41.84
C ALA A 167 4.52 6.32 41.20
N THR A 168 4.66 7.61 41.50
CA THR A 168 3.92 8.67 40.82
C THR A 168 4.78 9.23 39.68
N LEU A 169 4.21 9.34 38.47
CA LEU A 169 4.89 9.98 37.35
C LEU A 169 4.73 11.50 37.44
N VAL A 170 5.83 12.22 37.32
CA VAL A 170 5.87 13.68 37.35
C VAL A 170 6.55 14.19 36.09
N LEU A 171 5.97 15.17 35.43
CA LEU A 171 6.59 15.82 34.28
C LEU A 171 7.69 16.77 34.79
N GLN A 172 8.96 16.40 34.59
CA GLN A 172 10.10 17.21 35.02
C GLN A 172 10.33 18.39 34.08
N ASP A 173 10.33 18.13 32.76
CA ASP A 173 10.57 19.15 31.74
C ASP A 173 9.33 19.33 30.87
N LYS A 174 8.67 20.48 30.98
CA LYS A 174 7.51 20.82 30.15
C LYS A 174 7.87 20.96 28.66
N ASN A 175 9.11 21.34 28.34
CA ASN A 175 9.56 21.58 26.96
C ASN A 175 9.97 20.31 26.22
N THR A 176 10.63 19.37 26.90
CA THR A 176 11.13 18.13 26.29
C THR A 176 10.21 16.94 26.55
N GLY A 177 9.38 17.00 27.59
CA GLY A 177 8.51 15.89 28.01
C GLY A 177 9.21 14.86 28.89
N LYS A 178 10.35 15.19 29.52
CA LYS A 178 11.02 14.27 30.45
C LYS A 178 10.15 13.98 31.66
N ILE A 179 10.17 12.71 32.08
CA ILE A 179 9.36 12.20 33.16
C ILE A 179 10.28 11.78 34.30
N GLY A 180 9.92 12.18 35.51
CA GLY A 180 10.51 11.73 36.76
C GLY A 180 9.55 10.82 37.53
N PHE A 181 10.11 10.09 38.49
CA PHE A 181 9.36 9.26 39.43
C PHE A 181 9.42 9.92 40.81
N GLU A 182 8.26 10.16 41.41
CA GLU A 182 8.12 10.61 42.79
C GLU A 182 7.62 9.44 43.64
N PHE A 183 8.40 9.07 44.65
CA PHE A 183 8.06 8.02 45.60
C PHE A 183 7.59 8.67 46.89
N ALA A 184 6.42 8.30 47.40
CA ALA A 184 6.01 8.71 48.73
C ALA A 184 6.97 8.06 49.73
N LYS A 185 7.84 8.86 50.37
CA LYS A 185 8.64 8.39 51.50
C LYS A 185 7.69 7.95 52.60
N LYS A 186 7.79 6.69 52.99
CA LYS A 186 7.17 6.15 54.19
C LYS A 186 8.20 6.12 55.30
#